data_AF-A0A345K5U0-F1
#
_entry.id   AF-A0A345K5U0-F1
#
_cell.length_a   1.000
_cell.length_b   1.000
_cell.length_c   1.000
_cell.angle_alpha   90.00
_cell.angle_beta   90.00
_cell.angle_gamma   90.00
#
_symmetry.space_group_name_H-M   'P 1'
#
loop_
_entity.id
_entity.type
_entity.pdbx_description
1 polymer ?
#
loop_
_entity_poly.entity_id
_entity_poly.type
_entity_poly.pdbx_seq_one_letter_code
_entity_poly.pdbx_strand_id
1 'polypeptide(L)'
;MDKVIYLMKWTIFLNSEYSLINTLLISGTFLIILYPYKVKILLMSDNKQVTKKYPFLVGTSETTRSLSSKCSNDKHWNEWLAGLIDGEGSLLISKSGYISCEITMALPDEHVLFIIKQKLGGSIKLRSAAKAVRYRLHNKNGIIELINRINGNIRQTSRLKQLESIC
;
A
#
# COMPACT_ATOMS: atom_id res chain seq x y z
N MET A 1 28.08 7.44 -59.27
CA MET A 1 27.69 8.75 -58.69
C MET A 1 27.13 8.62 -57.27
N ASP A 2 26.70 7.43 -56.86
CA ASP A 2 25.88 7.23 -55.65
C ASP A 2 26.65 7.38 -54.32
N LYS A 3 27.96 7.06 -54.29
CA LYS A 3 28.79 7.24 -53.09
C LYS A 3 29.00 8.70 -52.70
N VAL A 4 29.08 9.61 -53.68
CA VAL A 4 29.27 11.05 -53.42
C VAL A 4 28.00 11.66 -52.83
N ILE A 5 26.83 11.25 -53.36
CA ILE A 5 25.52 11.69 -52.85
C ILE A 5 25.31 11.21 -51.40
N TYR A 6 25.71 9.97 -51.08
CA TYR A 6 25.60 9.45 -49.71
C TYR A 6 26.48 10.23 -48.72
N LEU A 7 27.73 10.54 -49.09
CA LEU A 7 28.64 11.33 -48.26
C LEU A 7 28.15 12.76 -48.05
N MET A 8 27.57 13.39 -49.08
CA MET A 8 26.96 14.73 -48.96
C MET A 8 25.72 14.71 -48.06
N LYS A 9 24.85 13.70 -48.18
CA LYS A 9 23.70 13.55 -47.26
C LYS A 9 24.13 13.34 -45.82
N TRP A 10 25.17 12.52 -45.59
CA TRP A 10 25.69 12.23 -44.25
C TRP A 10 26.29 13.47 -43.58
N THR A 11 27.05 14.28 -44.33
CA THR A 11 27.65 15.52 -43.82
C THR A 11 26.60 16.60 -43.52
N ILE A 12 25.57 16.74 -44.35
CA ILE A 12 24.45 17.67 -44.09
C ILE A 12 23.68 17.24 -42.83
N PHE A 13 23.43 15.94 -42.67
CA PHE A 13 22.73 15.40 -41.50
C PHE A 13 23.51 15.66 -40.20
N LEU A 14 24.81 15.36 -40.18
CA LEU A 14 25.67 15.65 -39.03
C LEU A 14 25.70 17.13 -38.67
N ASN A 15 25.86 18.02 -39.66
CA ASN A 15 25.88 19.46 -39.41
C ASN A 15 24.55 19.98 -38.84
N SER A 16 23.42 19.40 -39.26
CA SER A 16 22.10 19.73 -38.72
C SER A 16 21.95 19.33 -37.25
N GLU A 17 22.42 18.14 -36.87
CA GLU A 17 22.38 17.68 -35.47
C GLU A 17 23.26 18.55 -34.55
N TYR A 18 24.48 18.88 -34.98
CA TYR A 18 25.37 19.78 -34.21
C TYR A 18 24.75 21.18 -34.02
N SER A 19 24.07 21.71 -35.03
CA SER A 19 23.39 23.01 -34.93
C SER A 19 22.26 22.99 -33.89
N LEU A 20 21.45 21.94 -33.87
CA LEU A 20 20.33 21.80 -32.92
C LEU A 20 20.82 21.71 -31.46
N ILE A 21 21.90 20.97 -31.21
CA ILE A 21 22.50 20.83 -29.88
C ILE A 21 23.03 22.20 -29.39
N ASN A 22 23.68 22.97 -30.26
CA ASN A 22 24.18 24.30 -29.93
C ASN A 22 23.04 25.29 -29.62
N THR A 23 21.93 25.24 -30.38
CA THR A 23 20.74 26.07 -30.10
C THR A 23 20.08 25.70 -28.76
N LEU A 24 20.02 24.41 -28.41
CA LEU A 24 19.51 23.93 -27.12
C LEU A 24 20.41 24.35 -25.93
N LEU A 25 21.73 24.39 -26.15
CA LEU A 25 22.70 24.89 -25.17
C LEU A 25 22.57 26.40 -24.95
N ILE A 26 22.49 27.19 -26.03
CA ILE A 26 22.38 28.67 -25.95
C ILE A 26 21.04 29.12 -25.38
N SER A 27 19.95 28.42 -25.70
CA SER A 27 18.60 28.74 -25.21
C SER A 27 18.39 28.44 -23.71
N GLY A 28 19.36 27.85 -23.02
CA GLY A 28 19.28 27.53 -21.59
C GLY A 28 18.25 26.44 -21.24
N THR A 29 17.52 25.91 -22.21
CA THR A 29 16.52 24.86 -22.04
C THR A 29 17.13 23.56 -21.48
N PHE A 30 18.37 23.25 -21.85
CA PHE A 30 19.13 22.11 -21.31
C PHE A 30 19.42 22.27 -19.80
N LEU A 31 19.68 23.49 -19.34
CA LEU A 31 19.93 23.78 -17.91
C LEU A 31 18.65 23.62 -17.07
N ILE A 32 17.48 23.99 -17.63
CA ILE A 32 16.17 23.86 -16.97
C ILE A 32 15.81 22.40 -16.73
N ILE A 33 16.20 21.48 -17.62
CA ILE A 33 15.94 20.03 -17.47
C ILE A 33 16.86 19.39 -16.42
N LEU A 34 18.13 19.83 -16.35
CA LEU A 34 19.13 19.26 -15.43
C LEU A 34 18.95 19.71 -13.98
N TYR A 35 18.52 20.96 -13.76
CA TYR A 35 18.37 21.54 -12.42
C TYR A 35 17.43 20.74 -11.49
N PRO A 36 16.18 20.39 -11.88
CA PRO A 36 15.29 19.61 -11.03
C PRO A 36 15.83 18.19 -10.77
N TYR A 37 16.59 17.61 -11.72
CA TYR A 37 17.19 16.29 -11.54
C TYR A 37 18.29 16.29 -10.48
N LYS A 38 19.15 17.33 -10.46
CA LYS A 38 20.14 17.52 -9.39
C LYS A 38 19.50 17.72 -8.03
N VAL A 39 18.47 18.57 -7.92
CA VAL A 39 17.74 18.81 -6.66
C VAL A 39 17.09 17.51 -6.16
N LYS A 40 16.49 16.72 -7.05
CA LYS A 40 15.86 15.44 -6.70
C LYS A 40 16.86 14.40 -6.18
N ILE A 41 18.04 14.31 -6.78
CA ILE A 41 19.13 13.44 -6.30
C ILE A 41 19.64 13.89 -4.93
N LEU A 42 19.83 15.20 -4.73
CA LEU A 42 20.29 15.77 -3.46
C LEU A 42 19.30 15.51 -2.32
N LEU A 43 18.00 15.70 -2.58
CA LEU A 43 16.93 15.38 -1.63
C LEU A 43 16.90 13.90 -1.25
N MET A 44 17.23 13.00 -2.18
CA MET A 44 17.33 11.56 -1.90
C MET A 44 18.61 11.20 -1.11
N SER A 45 19.73 11.91 -1.29
CA SER A 45 20.96 11.65 -0.53
C SER A 45 20.90 12.15 0.91
N ASP A 46 20.17 13.24 1.15
CA ASP A 46 20.00 13.81 2.49
C ASP A 46 18.87 13.13 3.28
N ASN A 47 17.98 12.39 2.61
CA ASN A 47 17.02 11.51 3.26
C ASN A 47 17.65 10.17 3.65
N LYS A 48 18.71 10.22 4.46
CA LYS A 48 19.23 9.02 5.12
C LYS A 48 18.15 8.49 6.04
N GLN A 49 17.72 7.24 5.85
CA GLN A 49 16.85 6.57 6.81
C GLN A 49 17.52 6.63 8.19
N VAL A 50 16.83 7.21 9.17
CA VAL A 50 17.26 7.21 10.57
C VAL A 50 16.98 5.83 11.15
N THR A 51 17.76 4.83 10.74
CA THR A 51 17.88 3.56 11.47
C THR A 51 19.13 3.61 12.32
N LYS A 52 19.22 4.61 13.21
CA LYS A 52 20.09 4.47 14.37
C LYS A 52 19.29 3.74 15.44
N LYS A 53 19.60 2.45 15.62
CA LYS A 53 19.13 1.64 16.75
C LYS A 53 19.77 2.17 18.03
N TYR A 54 19.30 3.31 18.52
CA TYR A 54 19.49 3.69 19.91
C TYR A 54 18.24 3.23 20.67
N PRO A 55 18.37 2.50 21.79
CA PRO A 55 17.23 2.23 22.64
C PRO A 55 16.90 3.54 23.36
N PHE A 56 16.03 4.36 22.77
CA PHE A 56 15.43 5.45 23.51
C PHE A 56 14.51 4.82 24.56
N LEU A 57 14.96 4.83 25.81
CA LEU A 57 14.37 4.12 26.94
C LEU A 57 13.06 4.76 27.46
N VAL A 58 12.48 5.70 26.71
CA VAL A 58 11.18 6.32 27.00
C VAL A 58 10.41 6.65 25.71
N GLY A 59 10.21 5.66 24.84
CA GLY A 59 9.20 5.73 23.78
C GLY A 59 7.87 5.16 24.29
N THR A 60 6.79 5.93 24.23
CA THR A 60 5.43 5.43 24.55
C THR A 60 5.10 4.23 23.65
N SER A 61 4.33 3.28 24.18
CA SER A 61 4.01 1.96 23.60
C SER A 61 3.34 1.97 22.21
N GLU A 62 3.13 3.15 21.61
CA GLU A 62 2.30 3.35 20.41
C GLU A 62 3.07 3.36 19.09
N THR A 63 4.38 3.63 19.06
CA THR A 63 5.11 3.85 17.78
C THR A 63 6.11 2.75 17.38
N THR A 64 6.28 1.68 18.15
CA THR A 64 7.09 0.54 17.69
C THR A 64 6.35 -0.77 17.92
N ARG A 65 5.41 -1.11 17.03
CA ARG A 65 4.91 -2.50 16.96
C ARG A 65 6.00 -3.34 16.29
N SER A 66 6.89 -3.90 17.10
CA SER A 66 7.88 -4.88 16.66
C SER A 66 7.19 -5.97 15.84
N LEU A 67 7.61 -6.17 14.58
CA LEU A 67 7.18 -7.31 13.79
C LEU A 67 7.69 -8.57 14.50
N SER A 68 6.80 -9.28 15.18
CA SER A 68 7.18 -10.35 16.11
C SER A 68 7.98 -11.45 15.41
N SER A 69 9.09 -11.79 16.06
CA SER A 69 9.96 -12.91 15.71
C SER A 69 9.17 -14.19 15.56
N LYS A 70 9.47 -14.91 14.48
CA LYS A 70 8.81 -16.10 13.94
C LYS A 70 8.79 -17.28 14.93
N CYS A 71 7.83 -17.29 15.86
CA CYS A 71 7.33 -18.46 16.62
C CYS A 71 5.86 -18.18 16.99
N SER A 72 4.92 -19.09 16.63
CA SER A 72 3.46 -18.98 16.84
C SER A 72 2.76 -17.68 16.35
N ASN A 73 3.25 -17.04 15.28
CA ASN A 73 2.75 -15.76 14.76
C ASN A 73 1.24 -15.73 14.47
N ASP A 74 0.58 -16.87 14.25
CA ASP A 74 -0.85 -16.90 13.95
C ASP A 74 -1.74 -16.65 15.17
N LYS A 75 -1.36 -17.08 16.39
CA LYS A 75 -2.25 -16.92 17.56
C LYS A 75 -2.48 -15.44 17.90
N HIS A 76 -1.40 -14.68 18.07
CA HIS A 76 -1.50 -13.25 18.36
C HIS A 76 -2.15 -12.47 17.23
N TRP A 77 -1.89 -12.87 15.97
CA TRP A 77 -2.54 -12.25 14.83
C TRP A 77 -4.05 -12.54 14.81
N ASN A 78 -4.46 -13.76 15.15
CA ASN A 78 -5.86 -14.16 15.26
C ASN A 78 -6.58 -13.44 16.40
N GLU A 79 -5.96 -13.35 17.58
CA GLU A 79 -6.46 -12.58 18.73
C GLU A 79 -6.61 -11.09 18.39
N TRP A 80 -5.60 -10.51 17.73
CA TRP A 80 -5.64 -9.14 17.25
C TRP A 80 -6.74 -8.90 16.21
N LEU A 81 -6.90 -9.81 15.24
CA LEU A 81 -7.95 -9.72 14.24
C LEU A 81 -9.35 -9.81 14.87
N ALA A 82 -9.54 -10.73 15.81
CA ALA A 82 -10.81 -10.88 16.52
C ALA A 82 -11.17 -9.61 17.30
N GLY A 83 -10.20 -9.02 18.02
CA GLY A 83 -10.40 -7.75 18.72
C GLY A 83 -10.73 -6.58 17.78
N LEU A 84 -10.09 -6.52 16.60
CA LEU A 84 -10.40 -5.52 15.59
C LEU A 84 -11.82 -5.68 15.04
N ILE A 85 -12.27 -6.92 14.81
CA ILE A 85 -13.64 -7.21 14.34
C ILE A 85 -14.69 -6.93 15.41
N ASP A 86 -14.36 -7.16 16.68
CA ASP A 86 -15.22 -6.80 17.81
C ASP A 86 -15.47 -5.30 17.93
N GLY A 87 -14.47 -4.48 17.57
CA GLY A 87 -14.60 -3.02 17.56
C GLY A 87 -15.27 -2.48 16.30
N GLU A 88 -14.68 -2.74 15.13
CA GLU A 88 -15.01 -2.06 13.86
C GLU A 88 -15.58 -2.99 12.78
N GLY A 89 -15.70 -4.28 13.08
CA GLY A 89 -16.10 -5.31 12.14
C GLY A 89 -17.60 -5.57 12.10
N SER A 90 -18.05 -6.10 10.96
CA SER A 90 -19.39 -6.62 10.79
C SER A 90 -19.43 -7.88 9.96
N LEU A 91 -20.06 -8.90 10.51
CA LEU A 91 -20.32 -10.17 9.88
C LEU A 91 -21.79 -10.15 9.40
N LEU A 92 -21.98 -10.20 8.08
CA LEU A 92 -23.24 -9.91 7.42
C LEU A 92 -23.66 -11.07 6.53
N ILE A 93 -24.96 -11.36 6.54
CA ILE A 93 -25.62 -12.30 5.62
C ILE A 93 -26.53 -11.49 4.71
N SER A 94 -26.36 -11.62 3.39
CA SER A 94 -27.26 -10.99 2.43
C SER A 94 -28.63 -11.67 2.45
N LYS A 95 -29.66 -11.01 1.91
CA LYS A 95 -30.98 -11.63 1.71
C LYS A 95 -30.94 -12.91 0.86
N SER A 96 -29.93 -13.02 0.00
CA SER A 96 -29.65 -14.19 -0.85
C SER A 96 -28.76 -15.25 -0.19
N GLY A 97 -28.41 -15.08 1.10
CA GLY A 97 -27.61 -16.04 1.86
C GLY A 97 -26.09 -15.92 1.67
N TYR A 98 -25.60 -14.87 0.99
CA TYR A 98 -24.16 -14.66 0.86
C TYR A 98 -23.58 -14.02 2.12
N ILE A 99 -22.52 -14.63 2.63
CA ILE A 99 -21.82 -14.17 3.80
C ILE A 99 -20.73 -13.16 3.41
N SER A 100 -20.57 -12.13 4.21
CA SER A 100 -19.45 -11.20 4.09
C SER A 100 -18.97 -10.67 5.44
N CYS A 101 -17.68 -10.37 5.51
CA CYS A 101 -17.09 -9.60 6.59
C CYS A 101 -16.73 -8.22 6.07
N GLU A 102 -17.17 -7.17 6.75
CA GLU A 102 -16.82 -5.78 6.47
C GLU A 102 -16.10 -5.16 7.65
N ILE A 103 -15.04 -4.40 7.39
CA ILE A 103 -14.35 -3.58 8.40
C ILE A 103 -14.21 -2.19 7.79
N THR A 104 -14.66 -1.15 8.50
CA THR A 104 -14.56 0.24 8.03
C THR A 104 -13.64 1.01 8.98
N MET A 105 -12.65 1.70 8.43
CA MET A 105 -11.71 2.51 9.23
C MET A 105 -11.53 3.90 8.61
N ALA A 106 -10.98 4.83 9.38
CA ALA A 106 -10.60 6.14 8.87
C ALA A 106 -9.49 6.01 7.82
N LEU A 107 -9.41 6.98 6.91
CA LEU A 107 -8.41 6.99 5.83
C LEU A 107 -6.94 6.85 6.31
N PRO A 108 -6.50 7.50 7.41
CA PRO A 108 -5.13 7.32 7.92
C PRO A 108 -4.79 5.89 8.34
N ASP A 109 -5.80 5.10 8.72
CA ASP A 109 -5.64 3.73 9.22
C ASP A 109 -5.78 2.66 8.12
N GLU A 110 -5.82 3.06 6.84
CA GLU A 110 -6.03 2.13 5.72
C GLU A 110 -5.00 0.99 5.67
N HIS A 111 -3.78 1.23 6.17
CA HIS A 111 -2.72 0.23 6.24
C HIS A 111 -3.14 -1.02 7.04
N VAL A 112 -3.96 -0.86 8.07
CA VAL A 112 -4.52 -2.00 8.84
C VAL A 112 -5.34 -2.91 7.93
N LEU A 113 -6.17 -2.34 7.06
CA LEU A 113 -6.98 -3.10 6.12
C LEU A 113 -6.12 -3.82 5.08
N PHE A 114 -5.00 -3.22 4.65
CA PHE A 114 -4.06 -3.88 3.75
C PHE A 114 -3.38 -5.09 4.40
N ILE A 115 -3.00 -5.04 5.68
CA ILE A 115 -2.45 -6.20 6.41
C ILE A 115 -3.44 -7.38 6.36
N ILE A 116 -4.71 -7.11 6.61
CA ILE A 116 -5.77 -8.13 6.59
C ILE A 116 -5.94 -8.67 5.17
N LYS A 117 -5.99 -7.78 4.17
CA LYS A 117 -6.13 -8.16 2.76
C LYS A 117 -4.99 -9.06 2.28
N GLN A 118 -3.75 -8.80 2.70
CA GLN A 118 -2.61 -9.64 2.31
C GLN A 118 -2.74 -11.07 2.82
N LYS A 119 -3.43 -11.29 3.95
CA LYS A 119 -3.57 -12.61 4.56
C LYS A 119 -4.86 -13.34 4.16
N LEU A 120 -5.98 -12.60 4.01
CA LEU A 120 -7.32 -13.18 3.77
C LEU A 120 -7.88 -12.88 2.38
N GLY A 121 -7.22 -12.03 1.59
CA GLY A 121 -7.74 -11.56 0.30
C GLY A 121 -8.80 -10.48 0.44
N GLY A 122 -9.81 -10.48 -0.43
CA GLY A 122 -10.90 -9.49 -0.38
C GLY A 122 -10.59 -8.16 -1.08
N SER A 123 -11.45 -7.17 -0.84
CA SER A 123 -11.41 -5.87 -1.54
C SER A 123 -11.43 -4.71 -0.56
N ILE A 124 -10.76 -3.61 -0.92
CA ILE A 124 -10.71 -2.37 -0.15
C ILE A 124 -11.25 -1.28 -1.06
N LYS A 125 -12.23 -0.49 -0.58
CA LYS A 125 -12.86 0.60 -1.32
C LYS A 125 -13.05 1.82 -0.44
N LEU A 126 -12.85 3.01 -1.01
CA LEU A 126 -13.20 4.26 -0.34
C LEU A 126 -14.71 4.34 -0.10
N ARG A 127 -15.12 4.90 1.03
CA ARG A 127 -16.52 5.22 1.31
C ARG A 127 -16.83 6.60 0.76
N SER A 128 -17.77 6.68 -0.19
CA SER A 128 -18.25 7.96 -0.71
C SER A 128 -18.78 8.84 0.41
N ALA A 129 -18.45 10.13 0.38
CA ALA A 129 -18.85 11.13 1.38
C ALA A 129 -18.32 10.93 2.81
N ALA A 130 -17.37 10.01 3.03
CA ALA A 130 -16.69 9.84 4.31
C ALA A 130 -15.17 9.77 4.11
N LYS A 131 -14.38 10.31 5.06
CA LYS A 131 -12.92 10.14 5.10
C LYS A 131 -12.55 8.75 5.64
N ALA A 132 -13.10 7.72 5.03
CA ALA A 132 -13.04 6.35 5.50
C ALA A 132 -12.90 5.33 4.36
N VAL A 133 -12.33 4.19 4.67
CA VAL A 133 -12.10 3.07 3.77
C VAL A 133 -12.79 1.84 4.34
N ARG A 134 -13.40 1.04 3.46
CA ARG A 134 -14.04 -0.22 3.81
C ARG A 134 -13.29 -1.39 3.18
N TYR A 135 -12.89 -2.32 4.02
CA TYR A 135 -12.53 -3.67 3.63
C TYR A 135 -13.80 -4.54 3.56
N ARG A 136 -13.91 -5.37 2.51
CA ARG A 136 -14.98 -6.37 2.36
C ARG A 136 -14.41 -7.69 1.88
N LEU A 137 -14.66 -8.74 2.65
CA LEU A 137 -14.38 -10.13 2.33
C LEU A 137 -15.70 -10.85 2.01
N HIS A 138 -15.78 -11.49 0.85
CA HIS A 138 -16.96 -12.23 0.38
C HIS A 138 -16.58 -13.57 -0.28
N ASN A 139 -15.29 -13.82 -0.49
CA ASN A 139 -14.85 -15.10 -1.04
C ASN A 139 -15.10 -16.20 -0.01
N LYS A 140 -15.77 -17.29 -0.42
CA LYS A 140 -16.09 -18.44 0.45
C LYS A 140 -14.87 -18.99 1.18
N ASN A 141 -13.76 -19.20 0.49
CA ASN A 141 -12.52 -19.72 1.10
C ASN A 141 -11.96 -18.75 2.13
N GLY A 142 -11.97 -17.45 1.81
CA GLY A 142 -11.53 -16.41 2.73
C GLY A 142 -12.41 -16.29 3.97
N ILE A 143 -13.72 -16.48 3.83
CA ILE A 143 -14.66 -16.49 4.97
C ILE A 143 -14.44 -17.71 5.86
N ILE A 144 -14.27 -18.90 5.30
CA ILE A 144 -13.95 -20.11 6.09
C ILE A 144 -12.65 -19.90 6.87
N GLU A 145 -11.61 -19.37 6.20
CA GLU A 145 -10.34 -19.06 6.82
C GLU A 145 -10.48 -18.00 7.92
N LEU A 146 -11.27 -16.95 7.68
CA LEU A 146 -11.57 -15.92 8.68
C LEU A 146 -12.22 -16.54 9.93
N ILE A 147 -13.28 -17.35 9.75
CA ILE A 147 -14.03 -17.98 10.84
C ILE A 147 -13.08 -18.86 11.67
N ASN A 148 -12.28 -19.70 11.03
CA ASN A 148 -11.32 -20.58 11.71
C ASN A 148 -10.33 -19.79 12.58
N ARG A 149 -9.94 -18.59 12.12
CA ARG A 149 -8.98 -17.74 12.85
C ARG A 149 -9.62 -17.02 14.04
N ILE A 150 -10.84 -16.52 13.90
CA ILE A 150 -11.51 -15.74 14.96
C ILE A 150 -12.29 -16.60 15.94
N ASN A 151 -12.54 -17.88 15.62
CA ASN A 151 -13.28 -18.79 16.47
C ASN A 151 -12.65 -18.88 17.87
N GLY A 152 -13.48 -18.75 18.90
CA GLY A 152 -13.05 -18.72 20.31
C GLY A 152 -12.39 -17.41 20.77
N ASN A 153 -12.19 -16.42 19.89
CA ASN A 153 -11.55 -15.14 20.25
C ASN A 153 -12.50 -13.93 20.24
N ILE A 154 -13.70 -14.06 19.66
CA ILE A 154 -14.75 -13.03 19.67
C ILE A 154 -15.36 -12.91 21.07
N ARG A 155 -15.43 -11.68 21.59
CA ARG A 155 -15.93 -11.36 22.93
C ARG A 155 -17.18 -10.50 22.90
N GLN A 156 -17.36 -9.70 21.83
CA GLN A 156 -18.49 -8.80 21.75
C GLN A 156 -19.78 -9.57 21.44
N THR A 157 -20.79 -9.46 22.31
CA THR A 157 -22.04 -10.24 22.21
C THR A 157 -22.78 -10.04 20.89
N SER A 158 -22.73 -8.83 20.32
CA SER A 158 -23.33 -8.57 19.00
C SER A 158 -22.58 -9.27 17.85
N ARG A 159 -21.25 -9.37 17.92
CA ARG A 159 -20.45 -10.08 16.92
C ARG A 159 -20.58 -11.59 17.08
N LEU A 160 -20.67 -12.08 18.31
CA LEU A 160 -20.90 -13.50 18.60
C LEU A 160 -22.21 -13.97 17.94
N LYS A 161 -23.32 -13.24 18.13
CA LYS A 161 -24.60 -13.54 17.46
C LYS A 161 -24.50 -13.56 15.95
N GLN A 162 -23.74 -12.64 15.36
CA GLN A 162 -23.51 -12.64 13.91
C GLN A 162 -22.71 -13.86 13.46
N LEU A 163 -21.67 -14.22 14.22
CA LEU A 163 -20.86 -15.41 13.94
C LEU A 163 -21.70 -16.69 14.04
N GLU A 164 -22.52 -16.82 15.08
CA GLU A 164 -23.47 -17.93 15.27
C GLU A 164 -24.47 -18.04 14.12
N SER A 165 -24.91 -16.94 13.52
CA SER A 165 -25.81 -17.00 12.36
C SER A 165 -25.15 -17.46 11.06
N ILE A 166 -23.82 -17.42 11.00
CA ILE A 166 -23.04 -17.72 9.79
C ILE A 166 -22.48 -19.15 9.81
N CYS A 167 -22.20 -19.70 11.00
CA CYS A 167 -21.69 -21.05 11.22
C CYS A 167 -22.81 -22.08 11.30
#